data_AF-A0A9P5P9S6-F1
#
_entry.id   AF-A0A9P5P9S6-F1
#
_cell.length_a   1.000
_cell.length_b   1.000
_cell.length_c   1.000
_cell.angle_alpha   90.00
_cell.angle_beta   90.00
_cell.angle_gamma   90.00
#
_symmetry.space_group_name_H-M   'P 1'
#
loop_
_entity.id
_entity.type
_entity.pdbx_description
1 polymer ?
#
loop_
_entity_poly.entity_id
_entity_poly.type
_entity_poly.pdbx_seq_one_letter_code
_entity_poly.pdbx_strand_id
1 'polypeptide(L)'
;MILISCDIQHMLPPRCCRRIITLSTGQSLMEALDDLNPALGAHWRAKAAELEVPPSDRLYCPDPCCAAFLGSSTVSQFHQCPSCSERVCLICKERHVGIVKCPSQLSLEKELIEITFRKLSRKKMWRSCPGCGVVVERVNGCRHILCNCRSEFCYGCGSKWKECHGMCRGR
;
A
#
# COMPACT_ATOMS: atom_id res chain seq x y z
N MET A 1 -17.30 29.05 -17.94
CA MET A 1 -16.58 27.77 -17.84
C MET A 1 -17.62 26.73 -17.42
N ILE A 2 -18.29 26.10 -18.39
CA ILE A 2 -19.43 25.22 -18.13
C ILE A 2 -18.88 23.89 -17.62
N LEU A 3 -19.09 23.64 -16.33
CA LEU A 3 -18.88 22.33 -15.72
C LEU A 3 -19.97 21.39 -16.28
N ILE A 4 -19.65 20.66 -17.35
CA ILE A 4 -20.46 19.50 -17.77
C ILE A 4 -20.14 18.36 -16.80
N SER A 5 -20.77 18.44 -15.63
CA SER A 5 -21.01 17.31 -14.73
C SER A 5 -22.16 16.47 -15.32
N CYS A 6 -21.89 15.77 -16.42
CA CYS A 6 -22.81 14.78 -16.97
C CYS A 6 -22.07 13.45 -16.98
N ASP A 7 -22.63 12.44 -16.32
CA ASP A 7 -22.11 11.07 -16.24
C ASP A 7 -21.76 10.52 -17.63
N ILE A 8 -20.52 10.75 -18.06
CA ILE A 8 -19.95 10.21 -19.30
C ILE A 8 -19.83 8.68 -19.18
N GLN A 9 -19.90 8.16 -17.95
CA GLN A 9 -19.96 6.73 -17.61
C GLN A 9 -21.00 5.93 -18.41
N HIS A 10 -22.17 6.52 -18.68
CA HIS A 10 -23.26 5.84 -19.40
C HIS A 10 -23.35 6.20 -20.88
N MET A 11 -22.46 7.08 -21.35
CA MET A 11 -22.48 7.64 -22.71
C MET A 11 -21.37 7.06 -23.62
N LEU A 12 -20.61 6.09 -23.12
CA LEU A 12 -19.60 5.35 -23.89
C LEU A 12 -20.06 3.89 -24.10
N PRO A 13 -20.07 3.39 -25.35
CA PRO A 13 -19.84 4.12 -26.60
C PRO A 13 -20.94 5.17 -26.87
N PRO A 14 -20.65 6.24 -27.62
CA PRO A 14 -21.62 7.29 -27.97
C PRO A 14 -22.82 6.69 -28.72
N ARG A 15 -24.02 6.96 -28.20
CA ARG A 15 -25.29 6.46 -28.74
C ARG A 15 -26.21 7.61 -29.11
N CYS A 16 -26.93 7.46 -30.21
CA CYS A 16 -28.08 8.29 -30.53
C CYS A 16 -29.33 7.41 -30.41
N CYS A 17 -30.32 7.83 -29.61
CA CYS A 17 -31.56 7.06 -29.40
C CYS A 17 -31.31 5.59 -28.98
N ARG A 18 -30.31 5.34 -28.11
CA ARG A 18 -29.85 4.02 -27.63
C ARG A 18 -29.23 3.10 -28.70
N ARG A 19 -29.12 3.54 -29.95
CA ARG A 19 -28.41 2.84 -31.02
C ARG A 19 -26.98 3.35 -31.14
N ILE A 20 -26.07 2.45 -31.49
CA ILE A 20 -24.71 2.82 -31.88
C ILE A 20 -24.80 3.66 -33.15
N ILE A 21 -24.05 4.76 -33.19
CA ILE A 21 -24.03 5.64 -34.35
C ILE A 21 -23.21 4.94 -35.43
N THR A 22 -23.89 4.49 -36.49
CA THR A 22 -23.29 3.98 -37.73
C THR A 22 -23.36 5.06 -38.79
N LEU A 23 -22.25 5.29 -39.49
CA LEU A 23 -22.21 6.25 -40.59
C LEU A 23 -22.83 5.65 -41.87
N SER A 24 -23.13 6.50 -42.84
CA SER A 24 -23.66 6.09 -44.14
C SER A 24 -22.71 5.15 -44.91
N THR A 25 -21.42 5.16 -44.57
CA THR A 25 -20.38 4.26 -45.09
C THR A 25 -20.40 2.86 -44.46
N GLY A 26 -21.28 2.60 -43.49
CA GLY A 26 -21.32 1.33 -42.75
C GLY A 26 -20.27 1.19 -41.65
N GLN A 27 -19.33 2.14 -41.56
CA GLN A 27 -18.37 2.25 -40.47
C GLN A 27 -19.06 2.67 -39.17
N SER A 28 -18.51 2.21 -38.04
CA SER A 28 -18.85 2.75 -36.73
C SER A 28 -18.30 4.16 -36.56
N LEU A 29 -18.92 4.95 -35.69
CA LEU A 29 -18.42 6.29 -35.36
C LEU A 29 -16.96 6.27 -34.85
N MET A 30 -16.52 5.20 -34.17
CA MET A 30 -15.15 5.10 -33.67
C MET A 30 -14.13 4.88 -34.79
N GLU A 31 -14.43 4.01 -35.75
CA GLU A 31 -13.56 3.75 -36.91
C GLU A 31 -13.39 5.03 -37.75
N ALA A 32 -14.48 5.73 -38.02
CA ALA A 32 -14.41 6.98 -38.76
C ALA A 32 -13.73 8.11 -38.00
N LEU A 33 -13.79 8.11 -36.65
CA LEU A 33 -13.03 9.06 -35.84
C LEU A 33 -11.54 8.77 -35.87
N ASP A 34 -11.12 7.51 -35.90
CA ASP A 34 -9.70 7.15 -36.07
C ASP A 34 -9.18 7.61 -37.45
N ASP A 35 -9.97 7.53 -38.51
CA ASP A 35 -9.60 8.00 -39.85
C ASP A 35 -9.52 9.53 -39.96
N LEU A 36 -10.49 10.25 -39.36
CA LEU A 36 -10.60 11.72 -39.47
C LEU A 36 -9.71 12.45 -38.46
N ASN A 37 -9.59 11.93 -37.24
CA ASN A 37 -8.81 12.52 -36.16
C ASN A 37 -8.30 11.42 -35.22
N PRO A 38 -7.14 10.82 -35.56
CA PRO A 38 -6.56 9.73 -34.78
C PRO A 38 -6.34 10.09 -33.30
N ALA A 39 -6.02 11.35 -33.01
CA ALA A 39 -5.82 11.83 -31.65
C ALA A 39 -7.13 11.84 -30.84
N LEU A 40 -8.23 12.27 -31.47
CA LEU A 40 -9.55 12.22 -30.85
C LEU A 40 -10.03 10.78 -30.68
N GLY A 41 -9.87 9.92 -31.69
CA GLY A 41 -10.19 8.48 -31.60
C GLY A 41 -9.44 7.80 -30.45
N ALA A 42 -8.13 8.03 -30.34
CA ALA A 42 -7.31 7.52 -29.24
C ALA A 42 -7.77 8.03 -27.87
N HIS A 43 -8.12 9.31 -27.74
CA HIS A 43 -8.64 9.87 -26.50
C HIS A 43 -9.94 9.20 -26.04
N TRP A 44 -10.88 8.98 -26.96
CA TRP A 44 -12.15 8.30 -26.66
C TRP A 44 -11.94 6.84 -26.26
N ARG A 45 -11.06 6.11 -26.94
CA ARG A 45 -10.68 4.73 -26.57
C ARG A 45 -10.06 4.66 -25.18
N ALA A 46 -9.15 5.59 -24.85
CA ALA A 46 -8.57 5.68 -23.52
C ALA A 46 -9.62 5.97 -22.44
N LYS A 47 -10.58 6.87 -22.72
CA LYS A 47 -11.68 7.16 -21.80
C LYS A 47 -12.63 5.97 -21.63
N ALA A 48 -12.94 5.25 -22.71
CA ALA A 48 -13.74 4.03 -22.65
C ALA A 48 -13.10 2.99 -21.72
N ALA A 49 -11.80 2.72 -21.89
CA ALA A 49 -11.05 1.78 -21.06
C ALA A 49 -11.00 2.21 -19.58
N GLU A 50 -10.91 3.52 -19.29
CA GLU A 50 -11.03 4.04 -17.92
C GLU A 50 -12.41 3.73 -17.31
N LEU A 51 -13.47 3.84 -18.12
CA LEU A 51 -14.83 3.66 -17.64
C LEU A 51 -15.20 2.21 -17.38
N GLU A 52 -14.55 1.26 -18.06
CA GLU A 52 -14.67 -0.18 -17.80
C GLU A 52 -14.20 -0.57 -16.40
N VAL A 53 -13.28 0.20 -15.81
CA VAL A 53 -12.84 -0.01 -14.42
C VAL A 53 -13.86 0.59 -13.44
N PRO A 54 -14.29 -0.12 -12.39
CA PRO A 54 -15.17 0.42 -11.36
C PRO A 54 -14.57 1.65 -10.68
N PRO A 55 -15.36 2.68 -10.33
CA PRO A 55 -14.86 3.91 -9.69
C PRO A 55 -13.98 3.69 -8.46
N SER A 56 -14.28 2.67 -7.65
CA SER A 56 -13.51 2.31 -6.45
C SER A 56 -12.08 1.85 -6.75
N ASP A 57 -11.87 1.32 -7.96
CA ASP A 57 -10.66 0.60 -8.34
C ASP A 57 -9.80 1.41 -9.32
N ARG A 58 -10.30 2.55 -9.81
CA ARG A 58 -9.57 3.44 -10.70
C ARG A 58 -8.40 4.08 -9.97
N LEU A 59 -7.24 4.02 -10.61
CA LEU A 59 -6.04 4.70 -10.16
C LEU A 59 -5.72 5.86 -11.09
N TYR A 60 -5.37 6.99 -10.50
CA TYR A 60 -4.98 8.20 -11.21
C TYR A 60 -3.60 8.66 -10.74
N CYS A 61 -2.92 9.44 -11.58
CA CYS A 61 -1.73 10.15 -11.17
C CYS A 61 -2.11 11.14 -10.05
N PRO A 62 -1.45 11.10 -8.89
CA PRO A 62 -1.71 12.01 -7.77
C PRO A 62 -1.26 13.44 -8.04
N ASP A 63 -0.50 13.69 -9.11
CA ASP A 63 -0.15 15.05 -9.52
C ASP A 63 -1.38 15.79 -10.08
N PRO A 64 -1.87 16.88 -9.44
CA PRO A 64 -3.06 17.59 -9.88
C PRO A 64 -2.95 18.16 -11.30
N CYS A 65 -1.73 18.46 -11.75
CA CYS A 65 -1.48 18.94 -13.11
C CYS A 65 -1.53 17.83 -14.17
N CYS A 66 -1.35 16.57 -13.76
CA CYS A 66 -1.33 15.42 -14.66
C CYS A 66 -2.65 14.65 -14.64
N ALA A 67 -3.08 14.18 -13.47
CA ALA A 67 -4.31 13.41 -13.25
C ALA A 67 -4.54 12.24 -14.24
N ALA A 68 -3.50 11.74 -14.89
CA ALA A 68 -3.61 10.69 -15.90
C ALA A 68 -4.13 9.38 -15.30
N PHE A 69 -5.02 8.69 -16.01
CA PHE A 69 -5.50 7.38 -15.60
C PHE A 69 -4.39 6.32 -15.70
N LEU A 70 -4.21 5.54 -14.64
CA LEU A 70 -3.15 4.54 -14.49
C LEU A 70 -3.67 3.09 -14.53
N GLY A 71 -4.98 2.88 -14.73
CA GLY A 71 -5.60 1.56 -14.75
C GLY A 71 -6.27 1.17 -13.42
N SER A 72 -6.31 -0.14 -13.18
CA SER A 72 -6.83 -0.76 -11.96
C SER A 72 -5.68 -1.39 -11.16
N SER A 73 -5.82 -1.48 -9.84
CA SER A 73 -4.78 -2.02 -8.95
C SER A 73 -4.59 -3.52 -9.15
N THR A 74 -3.82 -3.93 -10.15
CA THR A 74 -3.46 -5.34 -10.33
C THR A 74 -1.96 -5.46 -10.58
N VAL A 75 -1.33 -6.25 -9.71
CA VAL A 75 0.02 -6.82 -9.84
C VAL A 75 1.21 -5.96 -9.37
N SER A 76 1.32 -4.66 -9.66
CA SER A 76 2.51 -3.88 -9.28
C SER A 76 2.31 -2.93 -8.08
N GLN A 77 3.33 -2.79 -7.22
CA GLN A 77 3.32 -1.82 -6.11
C GLN A 77 3.57 -0.39 -6.61
N PHE A 78 4.24 -0.24 -7.76
CA PHE A 78 4.62 1.03 -8.34
C PHE A 78 4.29 1.06 -9.83
N HIS A 79 3.83 2.21 -10.31
CA HIS A 79 3.61 2.49 -11.72
C HIS A 79 4.35 3.78 -12.09
N GLN A 80 4.97 3.80 -13.26
CA GLN A 80 5.52 5.04 -13.80
C GLN A 80 4.44 5.72 -14.63
N CYS A 81 4.11 6.98 -14.31
CA CYS A 81 3.08 7.70 -15.07
C CYS A 81 3.57 7.92 -16.51
N PRO A 82 2.80 7.53 -17.54
CA PRO A 82 3.21 7.72 -18.94
C PRO A 82 3.24 9.20 -19.35
N SER A 83 2.51 10.07 -18.65
CA SER A 83 2.38 11.49 -19.00
C SER A 83 3.43 12.38 -18.35
N CYS A 84 3.70 12.21 -17.05
CA CYS A 84 4.68 13.04 -16.31
C CYS A 84 5.95 12.27 -15.88
N SER A 85 6.04 10.97 -16.21
CA SER A 85 7.16 10.08 -15.84
C SER A 85 7.40 9.88 -14.35
N GLU A 86 6.53 10.45 -13.49
CA GLU A 86 6.62 10.35 -12.04
C GLU A 86 6.25 8.95 -11.54
N ARG A 87 6.86 8.52 -10.43
CA ARG A 87 6.62 7.20 -9.85
C ARG A 87 5.48 7.27 -8.85
N VAL A 88 4.43 6.51 -9.11
CA VAL A 88 3.21 6.46 -8.30
C VAL A 88 3.13 5.13 -7.58
N CYS A 89 2.90 5.15 -6.27
CA CYS A 89 2.66 3.93 -5.51
C CYS A 89 1.17 3.57 -5.58
N LEU A 90 0.85 2.38 -6.08
CA LEU A 90 -0.54 1.92 -6.22
C LEU A 90 -1.16 1.47 -4.88
N ILE A 91 -0.35 1.36 -3.82
CA ILE A 91 -0.80 1.00 -2.47
C ILE A 91 -1.24 2.24 -1.68
N CYS A 92 -0.36 3.23 -1.52
CA CYS A 92 -0.68 4.46 -0.77
C CYS A 92 -1.30 5.55 -1.65
N LYS A 93 -1.31 5.37 -2.98
CA LYS A 93 -1.84 6.33 -3.97
C LYS A 93 -1.10 7.68 -4.00
N GLU A 94 0.16 7.70 -3.55
CA GLU A 94 1.00 8.89 -3.47
C GLU A 94 2.19 8.86 -4.43
N ARG A 95 2.81 10.04 -4.65
CA ARG A 95 4.08 10.17 -5.37
C ARG A 95 5.25 9.73 -4.51
N HIS A 96 6.16 8.95 -5.08
CA HIS A 96 7.40 8.57 -4.42
C HIS A 96 8.60 9.02 -5.24
N VAL A 97 9.39 9.92 -4.67
CA VAL A 97 10.64 10.34 -5.29
C VAL A 97 11.71 9.26 -5.02
N GLY A 98 12.28 8.70 -6.09
CA GLY A 98 13.41 7.76 -6.02
C GLY A 98 13.06 6.31 -5.65
N ILE A 99 13.98 5.63 -4.95
CA ILE A 99 13.88 4.21 -4.53
C ILE A 99 13.40 4.13 -3.07
N VAL A 100 12.43 4.97 -2.69
CA VAL A 100 11.91 4.97 -1.31
C VAL A 100 10.79 3.93 -1.19
N LYS A 101 10.98 2.94 -0.31
CA LYS A 101 9.95 1.98 0.09
C LYS A 101 8.71 2.73 0.60
N CYS A 102 7.53 2.20 0.34
CA CYS A 102 6.30 2.86 0.73
C CYS A 102 6.16 3.01 2.25
N PRO A 103 5.83 4.21 2.78
CA PRO A 103 5.64 4.40 4.21
C PRO A 103 4.63 3.43 4.82
N SER A 104 3.52 3.13 4.13
CA SER A 104 2.53 2.16 4.60
C SER A 104 3.10 0.75 4.68
N GLN A 105 3.95 0.36 3.73
CA GLN A 105 4.64 -0.94 3.78
C GLN A 105 5.70 -1.01 4.87
N LEU A 106 6.44 0.08 5.10
CA LEU A 106 7.40 0.16 6.21
C LEU A 106 6.70 0.02 7.56
N SER A 107 5.52 0.61 7.72
CA SER A 107 4.73 0.47 8.94
C SER A 107 4.25 -0.96 9.17
N LEU A 108 3.74 -1.62 8.12
CA LEU A 108 3.31 -3.02 8.17
C LEU A 108 4.48 -3.98 8.45
N GLU A 109 5.63 -3.74 7.82
CA GLU A 109 6.86 -4.53 8.03
C GLU A 109 7.34 -4.41 9.48
N LYS A 110 7.34 -3.19 10.04
CA LYS A 110 7.67 -2.95 11.46
C LYS A 110 6.71 -3.67 12.40
N GLU A 111 5.40 -3.58 12.15
CA GLU A 111 4.40 -4.26 12.97
C GLU A 111 4.58 -5.78 12.93
N LEU A 112 4.83 -6.34 11.75
CA LEU A 112 5.08 -7.77 11.59
C LEU A 112 6.36 -8.22 12.30
N ILE A 113 7.44 -7.44 12.22
CA ILE A 113 8.69 -7.67 12.95
C ILE A 113 8.43 -7.65 14.46
N GLU A 114 7.66 -6.69 14.96
CA GLU A 114 7.36 -6.62 16.39
C GLU A 114 6.50 -7.79 16.87
N ILE A 115 5.48 -8.18 16.11
CA ILE A 115 4.65 -9.37 16.40
C ILE A 115 5.50 -10.64 16.40
N THR A 116 6.34 -10.83 15.39
CA THR A 116 7.22 -12.01 15.29
C THR A 116 8.26 -12.04 16.39
N PHE A 117 8.86 -10.91 16.73
CA PHE A 117 9.79 -10.77 17.86
C PHE A 117 9.11 -11.12 19.20
N ARG A 118 7.91 -10.60 19.47
CA ARG A 118 7.13 -10.92 20.67
C ARG A 118 6.78 -12.42 20.74
N LYS A 119 6.41 -13.04 19.62
CA LYS A 119 6.14 -14.48 19.54
C LYS A 119 7.40 -15.31 19.82
N LEU A 120 8.53 -14.93 19.24
CA LEU A 120 9.80 -15.61 19.44
C LEU A 120 10.27 -15.48 20.90
N SER A 121 10.20 -14.28 21.46
CA SER A 121 10.52 -13.99 22.86
C SER A 121 9.72 -14.89 23.81
N ARG A 122 8.40 -15.04 23.58
CA ARG A 122 7.56 -15.97 24.36
C ARG A 122 7.98 -17.43 24.19
N LYS A 123 8.24 -17.86 22.95
CA LYS A 123 8.63 -19.25 22.65
C LYS A 123 9.98 -19.62 23.27
N LYS A 124 10.93 -18.68 23.28
CA LYS A 124 12.28 -18.84 23.85
C LYS A 124 12.38 -18.45 25.32
N MET A 125 11.26 -18.06 25.93
CA MET A 125 11.20 -17.61 27.33
C MET A 125 12.21 -16.49 27.63
N TRP A 126 12.40 -15.59 26.67
CA TRP A 126 13.20 -14.38 26.86
C TRP A 126 12.49 -13.43 27.83
N ARG A 127 13.28 -12.64 28.57
CA ARG A 127 12.75 -11.78 29.64
C ARG A 127 13.04 -10.32 29.41
N SER A 128 12.02 -9.49 29.57
CA SER A 128 12.18 -8.04 29.61
C SER A 128 12.79 -7.59 30.93
N CYS A 129 13.79 -6.72 30.86
CA CYS A 129 14.33 -6.05 32.03
C CYS A 129 13.25 -5.17 32.68
N PRO A 130 12.99 -5.28 33.99
CA PRO A 130 11.99 -4.45 34.67
C PRO A 130 12.37 -2.97 34.78
N GLY A 131 13.64 -2.62 34.53
CA GLY A 131 14.12 -1.23 34.59
C GLY A 131 13.99 -0.48 33.25
N CYS A 132 14.37 -1.11 32.14
CA CYS A 132 14.41 -0.46 30.82
C CYS A 132 13.57 -1.15 29.73
N GLY A 133 12.91 -2.27 30.03
CA GLY A 133 12.06 -2.98 29.09
C GLY A 133 12.77 -3.81 28.02
N VAL A 134 14.10 -3.67 27.87
CA VAL A 134 14.90 -4.44 26.90
C VAL A 134 14.73 -5.94 27.14
N VAL A 135 14.44 -6.69 26.08
CA VAL A 135 14.34 -8.15 26.12
C VAL A 135 15.74 -8.75 26.12
N VAL A 136 15.99 -9.62 27.10
CA VAL A 136 17.27 -10.30 27.32
C VAL A 136 17.07 -11.79 27.05
N GLU A 137 18.03 -12.36 26.32
CA GLU A 137 18.20 -13.81 26.16
C GLU A 137 19.26 -14.32 27.13
N ARG A 138 18.99 -15.45 27.79
CA ARG A 138 19.96 -16.18 28.61
C ARG A 138 20.44 -17.41 27.86
N VAL A 139 21.71 -17.42 27.49
CA VAL A 139 22.35 -18.55 26.78
C VAL A 139 22.60 -19.73 27.74
N ASN A 140 23.07 -19.45 28.96
CA ASN A 140 23.47 -20.43 29.97
C ASN A 140 23.72 -19.75 31.34
N GLY A 141 23.94 -20.54 32.39
CA GLY A 141 24.33 -20.02 33.72
C GLY A 141 23.19 -19.68 34.69
N CYS A 142 23.46 -18.81 35.66
CA CYS A 142 22.54 -18.45 36.76
C CYS A 142 21.28 -17.72 36.25
N ARG A 143 20.21 -17.72 37.07
CA ARG A 143 18.99 -16.93 36.81
C ARG A 143 19.13 -15.47 37.20
N HIS A 144 20.19 -15.06 37.88
CA HIS A 144 20.45 -13.65 38.20
C HIS A 144 21.02 -12.94 36.96
N ILE A 145 20.32 -11.90 36.51
CA ILE A 145 20.71 -11.11 35.34
C ILE A 145 20.98 -9.68 35.77
N LEU A 146 22.14 -9.15 35.40
CA LEU A 146 22.48 -7.74 35.49
C LEU A 146 22.30 -7.10 34.10
N CYS A 147 21.38 -6.15 33.97
CA CYS A 147 21.16 -5.44 32.72
C CYS A 147 22.15 -4.27 32.56
N ASN A 148 22.41 -3.83 31.32
CA ASN A 148 23.19 -2.63 31.02
C ASN A 148 22.62 -1.35 31.67
N CYS A 149 21.32 -1.30 31.97
CA CYS A 149 20.70 -0.22 32.76
C CYS A 149 20.95 -0.34 34.27
N ARG A 150 21.83 -1.25 34.70
CA ARG A 150 22.20 -1.56 36.10
C ARG A 150 21.09 -2.18 36.94
N SER A 151 19.94 -2.51 36.36
CA SER A 151 18.89 -3.25 37.04
C SER A 151 19.22 -4.74 37.11
N GLU A 152 19.02 -5.31 38.30
CA GLU A 152 19.18 -6.74 38.54
C GLU A 152 17.84 -7.44 38.66
N PHE A 153 17.67 -8.56 37.96
CA PHE A 153 16.40 -9.29 37.95
C PHE A 153 16.58 -10.80 37.78
N CYS A 154 15.56 -11.55 38.15
CA CYS A 154 15.53 -13.00 37.98
C CYS A 154 15.01 -13.37 36.58
N TYR A 155 15.77 -14.11 35.79
CA TYR A 155 15.36 -14.61 34.48
C TYR A 155 14.19 -15.61 34.56
N GLY A 156 14.03 -16.28 35.69
CA GLY A 156 12.92 -17.24 35.88
C GLY A 156 11.56 -16.57 35.88
N CYS A 157 11.40 -15.47 36.65
CA CYS A 157 10.11 -14.80 36.83
C CYS A 157 10.03 -13.36 36.28
N GLY A 158 11.16 -12.73 35.93
CA GLY A 158 11.23 -11.35 35.46
C GLY A 158 11.22 -10.28 36.58
N SER A 159 11.01 -10.66 37.84
CA SER A 159 11.00 -9.73 38.99
C SER A 159 12.39 -9.24 39.37
N LYS A 160 12.47 -8.09 40.04
CA LYS A 160 13.73 -7.56 40.57
C LYS A 160 14.40 -8.59 41.49
N TRP A 161 15.72 -8.68 41.42
CA TRP A 161 16.45 -9.72 42.14
C TRP A 161 16.21 -9.67 43.65
N LYS A 162 16.13 -8.46 44.21
CA LYS A 162 15.85 -8.18 45.63
C LYS A 162 14.50 -8.71 46.14
N GLU A 163 13.56 -9.01 45.25
CA GLU A 163 12.20 -9.45 45.62
C GLU A 163 12.06 -10.98 45.59
N CYS A 164 12.86 -11.65 44.76
CA CYS A 164 12.68 -13.07 44.46
C CYS A 164 13.92 -13.92 44.80
N HIS A 165 15.13 -13.35 44.73
CA HIS A 165 16.41 -14.02 44.97
C HIS A 165 16.55 -15.38 44.24
N GLY A 166 15.88 -15.56 43.10
CA GLY A 166 15.90 -16.79 42.33
C GLY A 166 14.96 -17.91 42.83
N MET A 167 14.22 -17.70 43.92
CA MET A 167 13.28 -18.66 44.51
C MET A 167 11.91 -18.71 43.80
N CYS A 168 11.84 -18.30 42.53
CA CYS A 168 10.61 -18.42 41.76
C CYS A 168 10.36 -19.88 41.34
N ARG A 169 9.12 -20.33 41.50
CA ARG A 169 8.60 -21.51 40.80
C ARG A 169 8.45 -21.13 39.34
N GLY A 170 9.48 -21.42 38.53
CA GLY A 170 9.48 -21.09 37.10
C GLY A 170 8.23 -21.61 36.39
N ARG A 171 7.82 -20.92 35.32
CA ARG A 171 6.91 -21.46 34.30
C ARG A 171 7.74 -21.97 33.14
#